data_AF-A0A127Q3V2-F1
#
_entry.id   AF-A0A127Q3V2-F1
#
_cell.length_a   1.000
_cell.length_b   1.000
_cell.length_c   1.000
_cell.angle_alpha   90.00
_cell.angle_beta   90.00
_cell.angle_gamma   90.00
#
_symmetry.space_group_name_H-M   'P 1'
#
loop_
_entity.id
_entity.type
_entity.pdbx_description
1 polymer ?
#
loop_
_entity_poly.entity_id
_entity_poly.type
_entity_poly.pdbx_seq_one_letter_code
_entity_poly.pdbx_strand_id
1 'polypeptide(L)'
;MNSETDIQLGGPFSVTDAAGRKHDIQAIRIFDEGYGIIDVYVDFAAAIGKERLFEDQKLIAQVLARLRQIGYAGPDFGHGDLGLQDDKLIVLEAPEEFNAFAASKGWKDLAAEFAEDEQEDWHSEAGDSQAASSSKLDALKNKFKT
;
A
#
# COMPACT_ATOMS: atom_id res chain seq x y z
N MET A 1 12.47 0.04 15.94
CA MET A 1 12.07 -0.32 14.57
C MET A 1 12.00 -1.83 14.53
N ASN A 2 10.79 -2.39 14.43
CA ASN A 2 10.59 -3.83 14.31
C ASN A 2 10.95 -4.23 12.88
N SER A 3 11.87 -5.18 12.74
CA SER A 3 12.41 -5.66 11.47
C SER A 3 11.45 -6.56 10.69
N GLU A 4 10.23 -6.74 11.18
CA GLU A 4 9.28 -7.73 10.64
C GLU A 4 8.53 -7.22 9.40
N THR A 5 8.46 -5.90 9.18
CA THR A 5 7.77 -5.28 8.04
C THR A 5 8.70 -4.63 7.04
N ASP A 6 10.02 -4.73 7.25
CA ASP A 6 11.02 -4.15 6.34
C ASP A 6 11.26 -5.07 5.14
N ILE A 7 11.10 -4.52 3.93
CA ILE A 7 11.35 -5.24 2.69
C ILE A 7 12.46 -4.54 1.93
N GLN A 8 13.64 -5.16 1.93
CA GLN A 8 14.77 -4.68 1.16
C GLN A 8 14.62 -5.05 -0.32
N LEU A 9 14.48 -4.03 -1.17
CA LEU A 9 14.38 -4.17 -2.62
C LEU A 9 15.76 -4.27 -3.28
N GLY A 10 16.73 -3.50 -2.77
CA GLY A 10 18.06 -3.37 -3.37
C GLY A 10 19.17 -3.26 -2.32
N GLY A 11 20.33 -3.85 -2.64
CA GLY A 11 21.56 -3.72 -1.86
C GLY A 11 22.41 -2.50 -2.25
N PRO A 12 23.62 -2.35 -1.66
CA PRO A 12 24.43 -1.15 -1.81
C PRO A 12 24.85 -0.81 -3.25
N PHE A 13 24.87 0.47 -3.56
CA PHE A 13 25.35 1.03 -4.83
C PHE A 13 25.68 2.51 -4.69
N SER A 14 26.31 3.12 -5.70
CA SER A 14 26.62 4.55 -5.68
C SER A 14 25.86 5.30 -6.77
N VAL A 15 25.50 6.54 -6.48
CA VAL A 15 24.87 7.48 -7.42
C VAL A 15 25.62 8.79 -7.46
N THR A 16 25.44 9.56 -8.52
CA THR A 16 26.01 10.92 -8.63
C THR A 16 24.90 11.94 -8.85
N ASP A 17 24.80 12.93 -7.99
CA ASP A 17 23.80 13.99 -8.09
C ASP A 17 24.06 14.96 -9.27
N ALA A 18 23.15 15.92 -9.49
CA ALA A 18 23.28 16.93 -10.52
C ALA A 18 24.47 17.88 -10.30
N ALA A 19 24.88 18.08 -9.04
CA ALA A 19 26.06 18.87 -8.66
C ALA A 19 27.39 18.11 -8.87
N GLY A 20 27.34 16.84 -9.27
CA GLY A 20 28.51 16.00 -9.53
C GLY A 20 29.09 15.34 -8.28
N ARG A 21 28.38 15.34 -7.16
CA ARG A 21 28.81 14.69 -5.93
C ARG A 21 28.34 13.25 -5.90
N LYS A 22 29.21 12.39 -5.39
CA LYS A 22 28.93 10.98 -5.23
C LYS A 22 28.26 10.72 -3.89
N HIS A 23 27.20 9.94 -3.92
CA HIS A 23 26.47 9.46 -2.75
C HIS A 23 26.46 7.93 -2.76
N ASP A 24 26.78 7.32 -1.62
CA ASP A 24 26.72 5.87 -1.46
C ASP A 24 25.39 5.50 -0.80
N ILE A 25 24.59 4.70 -1.50
CA ILE A 25 23.32 4.16 -1.04
C ILE A 25 23.58 2.81 -0.40
N GLN A 26 23.05 2.62 0.81
CA GLN A 26 23.15 1.40 1.58
C GLN A 26 22.06 0.39 1.17
N ALA A 27 20.82 0.87 1.02
CA ALA A 27 19.70 0.03 0.63
C ALA A 27 18.57 0.85 -0.01
N ILE A 28 17.70 0.15 -0.74
CA ILE A 28 16.36 0.64 -1.09
C ILE A 28 15.37 -0.27 -0.38
N ARG A 29 14.44 0.30 0.39
CA ARG A 29 13.49 -0.42 1.22
C ARG A 29 12.07 0.11 1.04
N ILE A 30 11.11 -0.73 1.33
CA ILE A 30 9.70 -0.36 1.53
C ILE A 30 9.25 -0.99 2.84
N PHE A 31 8.17 -0.47 3.41
CA PHE A 31 7.54 -1.07 4.57
C PHE A 31 6.21 -1.72 4.18
N ASP A 32 5.94 -2.85 4.82
CA ASP A 32 4.66 -3.54 4.75
C ASP A 32 3.63 -2.82 5.64
N GLU A 33 3.23 -1.60 5.24
CA GLU A 33 2.30 -0.75 6.00
C GLU A 33 0.82 -0.96 5.62
N GLY A 34 0.54 -1.87 4.68
CA GLY A 34 -0.78 -2.46 4.46
C GLY A 34 -1.89 -1.55 3.93
N TYR A 35 -1.69 -0.23 3.82
CA TYR A 35 -2.70 0.69 3.29
C TYR A 35 -2.07 1.81 2.46
N GLY A 36 -2.57 1.99 1.23
CA GLY A 36 -2.30 3.18 0.42
C GLY A 36 -1.08 3.10 -0.49
N ILE A 37 -0.54 4.26 -0.85
CA ILE A 37 0.57 4.43 -1.79
C ILE A 37 1.87 4.02 -1.09
N ILE A 38 2.73 3.27 -1.77
CA ILE A 38 3.98 2.77 -1.20
C ILE A 38 5.03 3.89 -1.18
N ASP A 39 5.50 4.23 0.02
CA ASP A 39 6.70 5.04 0.21
C ASP A 39 7.97 4.19 0.02
N VAL A 40 8.88 4.68 -0.82
CA VAL A 40 10.17 4.03 -1.11
C VAL A 40 11.30 4.78 -0.43
N TYR A 41 11.97 4.07 0.46
CA TYR A 41 13.03 4.56 1.32
C TYR A 41 14.39 4.28 0.67
N VAL A 42 15.20 5.32 0.48
CA VAL A 42 16.56 5.21 -0.07
C VAL A 42 17.54 5.61 1.02
N ASP A 43 18.20 4.63 1.62
CA ASP A 43 19.12 4.84 2.73
C ASP A 43 20.51 5.19 2.22
N PHE A 44 21.09 6.26 2.74
CA PHE A 44 22.45 6.68 2.45
C PHE A 44 23.41 6.17 3.51
N ALA A 45 24.59 5.74 3.08
CA ALA A 45 25.66 5.30 3.97
C ALA A 45 26.21 6.44 4.85
N ALA A 46 26.08 7.68 4.39
CA ALA A 46 26.52 8.89 5.09
C ALA A 46 25.41 9.94 5.15
N ALA A 47 25.56 10.87 6.09
CA ALA A 47 24.69 12.04 6.21
C ALA A 47 24.71 12.86 4.91
N ILE A 48 23.53 13.08 4.32
CA ILE A 48 23.31 13.94 3.15
C ILE A 48 23.04 15.39 3.56
N GLY A 49 22.87 15.68 4.86
CA GLY A 49 22.72 17.03 5.38
C GLY A 49 21.39 17.69 4.99
N LYS A 50 21.41 19.03 4.81
CA LYS A 50 20.20 19.82 4.48
C LYS A 50 19.79 19.76 3.00
N GLU A 51 20.32 18.78 2.28
CA GLU A 51 20.18 18.71 0.83
C GLU A 51 18.89 17.99 0.45
N ARG A 52 18.12 18.61 -0.44
CA ARG A 52 16.86 18.04 -0.92
C ARG A 52 17.13 17.07 -2.07
N LEU A 53 17.85 15.98 -1.78
CA LEU A 53 18.19 14.99 -2.79
C LEU A 53 16.95 14.30 -3.39
N PHE A 54 15.80 14.35 -2.71
CA PHE A 54 14.48 13.94 -3.23
C PHE A 54 13.92 14.86 -4.33
N GLU A 55 14.57 15.99 -4.62
CA GLU A 55 14.26 16.87 -5.77
C GLU A 55 15.26 16.65 -6.93
N ASP A 56 16.37 15.94 -6.71
CA ASP A 56 17.41 15.74 -7.72
C ASP A 56 17.02 14.64 -8.71
N GLN A 57 16.52 15.06 -9.86
CA GLN A 57 16.05 14.18 -10.93
C GLN A 57 17.12 13.23 -11.45
N LYS A 58 18.40 13.64 -11.45
CA LYS A 58 19.50 12.79 -11.92
C LYS A 58 19.79 11.68 -10.93
N LEU A 59 19.76 11.98 -9.63
CA LEU A 59 19.88 11.00 -8.57
C LEU A 59 18.71 10.02 -8.61
N ILE A 60 17.48 10.52 -8.65
CA ILE A 60 16.25 9.71 -8.70
C ILE A 60 16.27 8.78 -9.93
N ALA A 61 16.66 9.27 -11.10
CA ALA A 61 16.76 8.45 -12.31
C ALA A 61 17.74 7.27 -12.15
N GLN A 62 18.84 7.44 -11.40
CA GLN A 62 19.78 6.36 -11.10
C GLN A 62 19.21 5.34 -10.10
N VAL A 63 18.45 5.80 -9.10
CA VAL A 63 17.72 4.91 -8.18
C VAL A 63 16.68 4.10 -8.95
N LEU A 64 15.89 4.74 -9.83
CA LEU A 64 14.92 4.06 -10.69
C LEU A 64 15.58 3.09 -11.65
N ALA A 65 16.75 3.45 -12.22
CA ALA A 65 17.53 2.52 -13.04
C ALA A 65 17.93 1.27 -12.24
N ARG A 66 18.25 1.41 -10.96
CA ARG A 66 18.56 0.28 -10.08
C ARG A 66 17.34 -0.60 -9.83
N LEU A 67 16.17 -0.01 -9.61
CA LEU A 67 14.89 -0.75 -9.49
C LEU A 67 14.53 -1.47 -10.80
N ARG A 68 14.77 -0.84 -11.94
CA ARG A 68 14.54 -1.44 -13.26
C ARG A 68 15.41 -2.65 -13.54
N GLN A 69 16.65 -2.64 -13.05
CA GLN A 69 17.55 -3.80 -13.15
C GLN A 69 17.04 -5.03 -12.38
N ILE A 70 16.20 -4.84 -11.36
CA ILE A 70 15.69 -5.92 -10.50
C ILE A 70 14.23 -6.28 -10.78
N GLY A 71 13.65 -5.70 -11.84
CA GLY A 71 12.36 -6.10 -12.42
C GLY A 71 11.25 -5.04 -12.41
N TYR A 72 11.49 -3.83 -11.89
CA TYR A 72 10.48 -2.77 -11.97
C TYR A 72 10.38 -2.20 -13.40
N ALA A 73 9.17 -2.11 -13.96
CA ALA A 73 8.96 -1.63 -15.33
C ALA A 73 7.95 -0.49 -15.44
N GLY A 74 7.52 0.07 -14.30
CA GLY A 74 6.50 1.12 -14.25
C GLY A 74 7.04 2.54 -14.44
N PRO A 75 6.17 3.54 -14.22
CA PRO A 75 6.49 4.97 -14.32
C PRO A 75 7.59 5.43 -13.35
N ASP A 76 8.07 6.66 -13.53
CA ASP A 76 8.99 7.30 -12.59
C ASP A 76 8.26 7.65 -11.28
N PHE A 77 9.02 7.75 -10.18
CA PHE A 77 8.47 8.06 -8.86
C PHE A 77 8.22 9.55 -8.67
N GLY A 78 7.27 9.87 -7.79
CA GLY A 78 6.95 11.21 -7.35
C GLY A 78 7.80 11.67 -6.16
N HIS A 79 7.48 12.85 -5.65
CA HIS A 79 8.06 13.35 -4.42
C HIS A 79 7.38 12.69 -3.22
N GLY A 80 8.16 12.04 -2.34
CA GLY A 80 7.64 11.55 -1.07
C GLY A 80 7.35 12.67 -0.08
N ASP A 81 6.67 12.34 1.02
CA ASP A 81 6.33 13.32 2.05
C ASP A 81 7.59 13.98 2.64
N LEU A 82 7.56 15.31 2.80
CA LEU A 82 8.63 16.09 3.41
C LEU A 82 8.86 15.72 4.88
N GLY A 83 7.82 15.27 5.59
CA GLY A 83 7.88 14.83 6.98
C GLY A 83 8.62 13.52 7.19
N LEU A 84 8.84 12.74 6.13
CA LEU A 84 9.55 11.45 6.18
C LEU A 84 11.02 11.54 5.74
N GLN A 85 11.45 12.71 5.26
CA GLN A 85 12.85 12.94 4.85
C GLN A 85 13.75 13.06 6.09
N ASP A 86 14.95 12.48 6.03
CA ASP A 86 15.92 12.50 7.14
C ASP A 86 17.35 12.79 6.62
N ASP A 87 18.29 13.01 7.53
CA ASP A 87 19.70 13.29 7.24
C ASP A 87 20.41 12.14 6.52
N LYS A 88 19.89 10.90 6.57
CA LYS A 88 20.47 9.72 5.89
C LYS A 88 19.47 8.97 5.00
N LEU A 89 18.35 9.59 4.68
CA LEU A 89 17.25 8.92 4.01
C LEU A 89 16.52 9.94 3.15
N ILE A 90 16.22 9.54 1.91
CA ILE A 90 15.14 10.18 1.17
C ILE A 90 13.98 9.21 1.00
N VAL A 91 12.78 9.78 0.96
CA VAL A 91 11.55 9.04 0.68
C VAL A 91 10.96 9.53 -0.64
N LEU A 92 10.58 8.57 -1.47
CA LEU A 92 9.97 8.79 -2.78
C LEU A 92 8.59 8.12 -2.81
N GLU A 93 7.62 8.78 -3.41
CA GLU A 93 6.27 8.24 -3.57
C GLU A 93 6.23 7.35 -4.82
N ALA A 94 5.95 6.06 -4.66
CA ALA A 94 5.80 5.16 -5.79
C ALA A 94 4.42 5.31 -6.46
N PRO A 95 4.31 5.18 -7.79
CA PRO A 95 3.00 5.11 -8.45
C PRO A 95 2.32 3.77 -8.15
N GLU A 96 1.00 3.68 -8.36
CA GLU A 96 0.21 2.46 -8.10
C GLU A 96 0.71 1.24 -8.88
N GLU A 97 1.27 1.42 -10.08
CA GLU A 97 1.85 0.33 -10.86
C GLU A 97 3.08 -0.33 -10.19
N PHE A 98 3.67 0.33 -9.18
CA PHE A 98 4.73 -0.25 -8.37
C PHE A 98 4.22 -1.38 -7.47
N ASN A 99 2.93 -1.43 -7.12
CA ASN A 99 2.36 -2.42 -6.20
C ASN A 99 2.59 -3.86 -6.69
N ALA A 100 2.43 -4.11 -8.00
CA ALA A 100 2.70 -5.44 -8.57
C ALA A 100 4.16 -5.86 -8.42
N PHE A 101 5.10 -4.92 -8.56
CA PHE A 101 6.51 -5.18 -8.33
C PHE A 101 6.80 -5.39 -6.84
N ALA A 102 6.25 -4.55 -5.96
CA ALA A 102 6.41 -4.68 -4.51
C ALA A 102 5.86 -6.02 -4.01
N ALA A 103 4.69 -6.45 -4.48
CA ALA A 103 4.09 -7.74 -4.16
C ALA A 103 5.01 -8.90 -4.57
N SER A 104 5.67 -8.81 -5.73
CA SER A 104 6.67 -9.80 -6.15
C SER A 104 7.90 -9.89 -5.23
N LYS A 105 8.13 -8.87 -4.40
CA LYS A 105 9.20 -8.81 -3.38
C LYS A 105 8.71 -9.16 -1.98
N GLY A 106 7.43 -9.47 -1.81
CA GLY A 106 6.84 -9.90 -0.54
C GLY A 106 6.01 -8.84 0.18
N TRP A 107 5.75 -7.68 -0.43
CA TRP A 107 4.82 -6.68 0.11
C TRP A 107 3.39 -7.20 0.06
N LYS A 108 2.61 -6.94 1.11
CA LYS A 108 1.22 -7.37 1.20
C LYS A 108 0.29 -6.17 1.19
N ASP A 109 -0.67 -6.22 0.28
CA ASP A 109 -1.77 -5.25 0.27
C ASP A 109 -2.81 -5.66 1.31
N LEU A 110 -2.60 -5.24 2.56
CA LEU A 110 -3.55 -5.56 3.63
C LEU A 110 -4.92 -4.91 3.36
N ALA A 111 -5.00 -3.81 2.62
CA ALA A 111 -6.26 -3.15 2.26
C ALA A 111 -7.14 -4.03 1.35
N ALA A 112 -6.52 -4.81 0.47
CA ALA A 112 -7.24 -5.77 -0.36
C ALA A 112 -7.82 -6.93 0.49
N GLU A 113 -7.08 -7.42 1.49
CA GLU A 113 -7.55 -8.51 2.37
C GLU A 113 -8.81 -8.11 3.16
N PHE A 114 -8.91 -6.86 3.66
CA PHE A 114 -10.09 -6.40 4.38
C PHE A 114 -11.31 -6.06 3.49
N ALA A 115 -11.11 -5.83 2.19
CA ALA A 115 -12.22 -5.56 1.26
C ALA A 115 -13.00 -6.83 0.90
N GLU A 116 -12.38 -8.01 1.03
CA GLU A 116 -13.00 -9.32 0.74
C GLU A 116 -13.84 -9.83 1.93
N ASP A 117 -13.42 -9.55 3.18
CA ASP A 117 -14.13 -9.98 4.40
C ASP A 117 -15.44 -9.21 4.71
N GLU A 118 -15.65 -8.01 4.14
CA GLU A 118 -16.90 -7.25 4.36
C GLU A 118 -18.07 -7.71 3.48
N GLN A 119 -17.86 -8.69 2.59
CA GLN A 119 -18.88 -9.15 1.64
C GLN A 119 -19.48 -10.54 1.96
N GLU A 120 -19.00 -11.22 3.01
CA GLU A 120 -19.44 -12.56 3.41
C GLU A 120 -20.14 -12.61 4.79
N ASP A 121 -21.14 -11.76 5.07
CA ASP A 121 -22.16 -12.10 6.12
C ASP A 121 -23.52 -11.36 6.04
N TRP A 122 -23.98 -10.93 4.84
CA TRP A 122 -25.35 -10.39 4.67
C TRP A 122 -26.20 -11.15 3.64
N HIS A 123 -25.91 -12.42 3.38
CA HIS A 123 -26.79 -13.31 2.59
C HIS A 123 -26.86 -14.73 3.17
N SER A 124 -27.57 -14.88 4.30
CA SER A 124 -28.26 -16.10 4.76
C SER A 124 -29.04 -15.69 6.02
N GLU A 125 -30.36 -15.50 6.00
CA GLU A 125 -31.34 -16.58 5.95
C GLU A 125 -32.60 -16.17 5.17
N ALA A 126 -32.84 -16.85 4.05
CA ALA A 126 -34.19 -17.17 3.63
C ALA A 126 -34.79 -18.15 4.66
N GLY A 127 -35.25 -17.61 5.79
CA GLY A 127 -35.99 -18.33 6.82
C GLY A 127 -37.47 -18.36 6.47
N ASP A 128 -37.90 -19.49 5.91
CA ASP A 128 -39.29 -19.90 5.72
C ASP A 128 -40.16 -19.54 6.93
N SER A 129 -41.00 -18.52 6.77
CA SER A 129 -42.11 -18.24 7.68
C SER A 129 -43.39 -18.56 6.94
N GLN A 130 -43.71 -19.84 6.87
CA GLN A 130 -45.05 -20.33 6.55
C GLN A 130 -46.06 -19.73 7.55
N ALA A 131 -46.58 -18.55 7.23
CA ALA A 131 -47.64 -17.90 7.98
C ALA A 131 -48.93 -18.70 7.78
N ALA A 132 -49.29 -19.42 8.85
CA ALA A 132 -50.48 -20.22 8.96
C ALA A 132 -51.74 -19.45 8.52
N SER A 133 -52.48 -20.10 7.62
CA SER A 133 -53.87 -19.85 7.25
C SER A 133 -54.64 -18.86 8.13
N SER A 134 -54.84 -17.66 7.59
CA SER A 134 -55.79 -16.66 8.07
C SER A 134 -57.25 -17.10 7.82
N SER A 135 -57.69 -18.16 8.49
CA SER A 135 -59.09 -18.65 8.41
C SER A 135 -59.75 -18.85 9.78
N LYS A 136 -59.18 -18.25 10.85
CA LYS A 136 -59.77 -18.25 12.20
C LYS A 136 -60.27 -16.89 12.71
N LEU A 137 -60.04 -15.80 11.97
CA LEU A 137 -60.52 -14.45 12.32
C LEU A 137 -61.85 -14.07 11.64
N ASP A 138 -62.29 -14.82 10.62
CA ASP A 138 -63.58 -14.58 9.94
C ASP A 138 -64.77 -15.33 10.57
N ALA A 139 -64.50 -16.36 11.38
CA ALA A 139 -65.54 -17.17 12.03
C ALA A 139 -66.15 -16.56 13.31
N LEU A 140 -65.67 -15.41 13.79
CA LEU A 140 -66.18 -14.75 15.00
C LEU A 140 -67.07 -13.53 14.76
N LYS A 141 -67.29 -13.11 13.51
CA LYS A 141 -68.15 -11.95 13.19
C LYS A 141 -69.60 -12.29 12.83
N ASN A 142 -69.95 -13.58 12.76
CA ASN A 142 -71.30 -14.01 12.37
C ASN A 142 -72.12 -14.66 13.50
N LYS A 143 -71.73 -14.48 14.78
CA LYS A 143 -72.44 -15.05 15.95
C LYS A 143 -73.17 -14.04 16.85
N PHE A 144 -73.23 -12.76 16.46
CA PHE A 144 -74.08 -11.75 17.09
C PHE A 144 -75.00 -11.09 16.07
N LYS A 145 -75.76 -11.93 15.36
CA LYS A 145 -76.96 -11.51 14.65
C LYS A 145 -78.16 -12.22 15.27
N THR A 146 -78.70 -11.62 16.33
CA THR A 146 -80.12 -11.61 16.70
C THR A 146 -80.33 -10.36 17.53
#